data_AF-A0A932NDR0-F1
#
_entry.id   AF-A0A932NDR0-F1
#
_cell.length_a   1.000
_cell.length_b   1.000
_cell.length_c   1.000
_cell.angle_alpha   90.00
_cell.angle_beta   90.00
_cell.angle_gamma   90.00
#
_symmetry.space_group_name_H-M   'P 1'
#
loop_
_entity.id
_entity.type
_entity.pdbx_description
1 polymer ?
#
loop_
_entity_poly.entity_id
_entity_poly.type
_entity_poly.pdbx_seq_one_letter_code
_entity_poly.pdbx_strand_id
1 'polypeptide(L)'
;MFTWIKKALRNLIILAVFFLLFIGYFKFRDFLLLRQVIHNLKAESRIAEVLVTDSSLDEYTRKYTTTIKFLEYDVKGRPMKPRFFTFKGNLIQFQTLVARFDDKYVEQGHRLKGKSVYLFLEAFVLDGARTQEFTITPVDEIPEGYRVGDPPNALEREIWRHFWKVALEPAAREKIGLKNAQIEAPGSVFVPGTIYTLIIEHHGGIRIDTRPIPEILKS
;
A
#
# COMPACT_ATOMS: atom_id res chain seq x y z
N MET A 1 11.57 48.43 -40.60
CA MET A 1 10.59 48.26 -39.49
C MET A 1 9.72 47.00 -39.63
N PHE A 2 9.17 46.72 -40.81
CA PHE A 2 8.24 45.60 -41.05
C PHE A 2 8.82 44.17 -40.89
N THR A 3 10.12 43.99 -41.17
CA THR A 3 10.80 42.69 -41.09
C THR A 3 11.08 42.23 -39.65
N TRP A 4 11.31 43.19 -38.74
CA TRP A 4 11.54 42.91 -37.32
C TRP A 4 10.26 42.45 -36.62
N ILE A 5 9.13 43.09 -36.93
CA ILE A 5 7.80 42.72 -36.41
C ILE A 5 7.41 41.31 -36.87
N LYS A 6 7.63 40.96 -38.15
CA LYS A 6 7.38 39.59 -38.66
C LYS A 6 8.25 38.54 -37.98
N LYS A 7 9.52 38.86 -37.70
CA LYS A 7 10.45 37.94 -37.01
C LYS A 7 10.06 37.75 -35.55
N ALA A 8 9.63 38.82 -34.87
CA ALA A 8 9.10 38.76 -33.51
C ALA A 8 7.81 37.94 -33.43
N LEU A 9 6.87 38.14 -34.35
CA LEU A 9 5.61 37.37 -34.40
C LEU A 9 5.85 35.88 -34.65
N ARG A 10 6.77 35.54 -35.57
CA ARG A 10 7.18 34.15 -35.81
C ARG A 10 7.77 33.50 -34.56
N ASN A 11 8.64 34.20 -33.84
CA ASN A 11 9.24 33.69 -32.61
C ASN A 11 8.18 33.49 -31.51
N LEU A 12 7.18 34.38 -31.41
CA LEU A 12 6.07 34.26 -30.47
C LEU A 12 5.22 33.02 -30.75
N ILE A 13 4.91 32.75 -32.03
CA ILE A 13 4.16 31.57 -32.46
C ILE A 13 4.94 30.29 -32.13
N ILE A 14 6.25 30.27 -32.41
CA ILE A 14 7.11 29.13 -32.09
C ILE A 14 7.11 28.89 -30.57
N LEU A 15 7.25 29.94 -29.76
CA LEU A 15 7.20 29.83 -28.30
C LEU A 15 5.84 29.31 -27.81
N ALA A 16 4.74 29.78 -28.39
CA ALA A 16 3.39 29.32 -28.05
C ALA A 16 3.19 27.84 -28.42
N VAL A 17 3.71 27.38 -29.56
CA VAL A 17 3.68 25.97 -29.97
C VAL A 17 4.50 25.11 -29.00
N PHE A 18 5.72 25.53 -28.65
CA PHE A 18 6.53 24.82 -27.66
C PHE A 18 5.84 24.77 -26.29
N PHE A 19 5.18 25.86 -25.88
CA PHE A 19 4.43 25.90 -24.63
C PHE A 19 3.23 24.95 -24.63
N LEU A 20 2.47 24.89 -25.74
CA LEU A 20 1.37 23.94 -25.89
C LEU A 20 1.85 22.49 -25.93
N LEU A 21 2.96 22.20 -26.62
CA LEU A 21 3.59 20.88 -26.61
C LEU A 21 4.07 20.49 -25.21
N PHE A 22 4.64 21.44 -24.45
CA PHE A 22 5.07 21.23 -23.08
C PHE A 22 3.89 20.91 -22.14
N ILE A 23 2.80 21.67 -22.22
CA ILE A 23 1.56 21.39 -21.48
C ILE A 23 1.00 20.02 -21.87
N GLY A 24 0.92 19.73 -23.17
CA GLY A 24 0.43 18.45 -23.69
C GLY A 24 1.24 17.27 -23.17
N TYR A 25 2.58 17.38 -23.20
CA TYR A 25 3.49 16.37 -22.64
C TYR A 25 3.26 16.16 -21.14
N PHE A 26 3.14 17.22 -20.36
CA PHE A 26 2.90 17.13 -18.92
C PHE A 26 1.57 16.44 -18.61
N LYS A 27 0.48 16.86 -19.28
CA LYS A 27 -0.85 16.24 -19.15
C LYS A 27 -0.85 14.77 -19.56
N PHE A 28 -0.12 14.41 -20.61
CA PHE A 28 0.00 13.03 -21.06
C PHE A 28 0.72 12.14 -20.04
N ARG A 29 1.80 12.63 -19.42
CA ARG A 29 2.49 11.91 -18.33
C ARG A 29 1.60 11.67 -17.12
N ASP A 30 0.87 12.70 -16.68
CA ASP A 30 -0.08 12.59 -15.57
C ASP A 30 -1.20 11.59 -15.87
N PHE A 31 -1.70 11.59 -17.11
CA PHE A 31 -2.70 10.62 -17.55
C PHE A 31 -2.19 9.18 -17.50
N LEU A 32 -0.94 8.95 -17.92
CA LEU A 32 -0.31 7.63 -17.83
C LEU A 32 -0.10 7.18 -16.38
N LEU A 33 0.36 8.09 -15.51
CA LEU A 33 0.52 7.81 -14.09
C LEU A 33 -0.81 7.42 -13.44
N LEU A 34 -1.85 8.22 -13.65
CA LEU A 34 -3.19 7.94 -13.13
C LEU A 34 -3.68 6.57 -13.60
N ARG A 35 -3.49 6.25 -14.88
CA ARG A 35 -3.86 4.94 -15.43
C ARG A 35 -3.13 3.80 -14.74
N GLN A 36 -1.84 3.98 -14.43
CA GLN A 36 -1.06 2.97 -13.73
C GLN A 36 -1.47 2.82 -12.26
N VAL A 37 -1.71 3.92 -11.54
CA VAL A 37 -2.23 3.88 -10.17
C VAL A 37 -3.55 3.11 -10.14
N ILE A 38 -4.50 3.46 -11.02
CA ILE A 38 -5.79 2.77 -11.14
C ILE A 38 -5.61 1.28 -11.50
N HIS A 39 -4.66 0.96 -12.37
CA HIS A 39 -4.36 -0.42 -12.71
C HIS A 39 -3.87 -1.21 -11.49
N ASN A 40 -3.02 -0.63 -10.65
CA ASN A 40 -2.54 -1.25 -9.41
C ASN A 40 -3.68 -1.54 -8.41
N LEU A 41 -4.80 -0.80 -8.49
CA LEU A 41 -6.00 -1.04 -7.67
C LEU A 41 -6.87 -2.22 -8.16
N LYS A 42 -6.48 -2.90 -9.26
CA LYS A 42 -7.14 -4.12 -9.75
C LYS A 42 -6.76 -5.38 -8.97
N ALA A 43 -5.73 -5.32 -8.12
CA ALA A 43 -5.35 -6.46 -7.32
C ALA A 43 -6.58 -7.01 -6.57
N GLU A 44 -6.74 -8.32 -6.53
CA GLU A 44 -7.86 -8.97 -5.85
C GLU A 44 -7.53 -9.26 -4.37
N SER A 45 -6.24 -9.29 -4.04
CA SER A 45 -5.71 -9.55 -2.71
C SER A 45 -4.33 -8.92 -2.54
N ARG A 46 -3.82 -8.95 -1.30
CA ARG A 46 -2.46 -8.58 -0.93
C ARG A 46 -1.86 -9.70 -0.10
N ILE A 47 -0.62 -10.08 -0.40
CA ILE A 47 0.02 -11.25 0.21
C ILE A 47 1.29 -10.80 0.94
N ALA A 48 1.52 -11.38 2.11
CA ALA A 48 2.80 -11.34 2.79
C ALA A 48 3.17 -12.73 3.32
N GLU A 49 4.46 -13.01 3.40
CA GLU A 49 4.99 -14.19 4.08
C GLU A 49 5.71 -13.77 5.36
N VAL A 50 5.48 -14.54 6.42
CA VAL A 50 6.09 -14.34 7.72
C VAL A 50 6.83 -15.61 8.12
N LEU A 51 8.10 -15.44 8.45
CA LEU A 51 8.96 -16.50 8.96
C LEU A 51 9.44 -16.12 10.36
N VAL A 52 9.31 -17.01 11.33
CA VAL A 52 9.97 -16.84 12.63
C VAL A 52 11.43 -17.19 12.48
N THR A 53 12.31 -16.19 12.58
CA THR A 53 13.76 -16.36 12.41
C THR A 53 14.47 -16.63 13.72
N ASP A 54 13.91 -16.16 14.83
CA ASP A 54 14.46 -16.36 16.16
C ASP A 54 13.34 -16.38 17.19
N SER A 55 13.47 -17.25 18.20
CA SER A 55 12.57 -17.26 19.34
C SER A 55 13.31 -17.74 20.59
N SER A 56 13.28 -16.92 21.64
CA SER A 56 13.93 -17.22 22.91
C SER A 56 12.96 -17.02 24.06
N LEU A 57 12.99 -17.92 25.05
CA LEU A 57 12.26 -17.73 26.29
C LEU A 57 13.11 -16.86 27.23
N ASP A 58 12.57 -15.73 27.68
CA ASP A 58 13.18 -14.95 28.75
C ASP A 58 12.98 -15.69 30.07
N GLU A 59 14.08 -16.13 30.70
CA GLU A 59 14.04 -16.96 31.91
C GLU A 59 13.46 -16.25 33.13
N TYR A 60 13.58 -14.92 33.21
CA TYR A 60 13.11 -14.12 34.33
C TYR A 60 11.61 -13.82 34.21
N THR A 61 11.16 -13.45 33.01
CA THR A 61 9.76 -13.08 32.76
C THR A 61 8.90 -14.24 32.29
N ARG A 62 9.52 -15.37 31.92
CA ARG A 62 8.89 -16.53 31.25
C ARG A 62 8.07 -16.15 30.02
N LYS A 63 8.43 -15.04 29.35
CA LYS A 63 7.81 -14.58 28.11
C LYS A 63 8.68 -14.95 26.92
N TYR A 64 8.05 -15.39 25.84
CA TYR A 64 8.75 -15.55 24.57
C TYR A 64 9.15 -14.19 24.02
N THR A 65 10.36 -14.08 23.50
CA THR A 65 10.76 -13.06 22.55
C THR A 65 10.77 -13.71 21.18
N THR A 66 10.11 -13.11 20.20
CA THR A 66 9.96 -13.68 18.85
C THR A 66 10.39 -12.63 17.84
N THR A 67 11.35 -12.99 17.01
CA THR A 67 11.73 -12.19 15.84
C THR A 67 11.14 -12.81 14.59
N ILE A 68 10.36 -12.02 13.87
CA ILE A 68 9.77 -12.40 12.59
C ILE A 68 10.41 -11.64 11.44
N LYS A 69 10.61 -12.33 10.32
CA LYS A 69 10.89 -11.77 9.01
C LYS A 69 9.58 -11.67 8.24
N PHE A 70 9.18 -10.44 7.92
CA PHE A 70 8.00 -10.10 7.14
C PHE A 70 8.42 -9.75 5.71
N LEU A 71 7.87 -10.46 4.73
CA LEU A 71 8.10 -10.25 3.30
C LEU A 71 6.77 -10.00 2.59
N GLU A 72 6.51 -8.75 2.24
CA GLU A 72 5.32 -8.36 1.49
C GLU A 72 5.55 -8.47 -0.01
N TYR A 73 4.48 -8.74 -0.76
CA TYR A 73 4.47 -8.75 -2.22
C TYR A 73 3.73 -7.53 -2.77
N ASP A 74 4.31 -6.85 -3.76
CA ASP A 74 3.71 -5.70 -4.42
C ASP A 74 2.46 -6.08 -5.24
N VAL A 75 1.77 -5.10 -5.82
CA VAL A 75 0.56 -5.33 -6.65
C VAL A 75 0.82 -6.14 -7.93
N LYS A 76 2.08 -6.38 -8.27
CA LYS A 76 2.52 -7.21 -9.40
C LYS A 76 3.04 -8.58 -8.94
N GLY A 77 2.91 -8.90 -7.65
CA GLY A 77 3.40 -10.14 -7.05
C GLY A 77 4.91 -10.20 -6.86
N ARG A 78 5.61 -9.05 -6.90
CA ARG A 78 7.07 -9.01 -6.70
C ARG A 78 7.39 -8.82 -5.21
N PRO A 79 8.36 -9.57 -4.67
CA PRO A 79 8.75 -9.41 -3.27
C PRO A 79 9.34 -8.01 -3.02
N MET A 80 8.90 -7.38 -1.95
CA MET A 80 9.41 -6.10 -1.45
C MET A 80 10.60 -6.33 -0.51
N LYS A 81 11.22 -5.24 -0.03
CA LYS A 81 12.32 -5.34 0.93
C LYS A 81 11.81 -6.02 2.22
N PRO A 82 12.46 -7.11 2.70
CA PRO A 82 12.03 -7.78 3.92
C PRO A 82 12.24 -6.88 5.14
N ARG A 83 11.33 -7.00 6.11
CA ARG A 83 11.38 -6.27 7.38
C ARG A 83 11.47 -7.26 8.53
N PHE A 84 12.13 -6.86 9.61
CA PHE A 84 12.31 -7.68 10.79
C PHE A 84 11.67 -6.99 11.98
N PHE A 85 10.85 -7.73 12.72
CA PHE A 85 10.15 -7.23 13.90
C PHE A 85 10.42 -8.16 15.07
N THR A 86 10.79 -7.59 16.22
CA THR A 86 11.04 -8.34 17.44
C THR A 86 10.01 -7.98 18.50
N PHE A 87 9.26 -8.97 18.96
CA PHE A 87 8.19 -8.81 19.94
C PHE A 87 8.45 -9.63 21.20
N LYS A 88 7.97 -9.13 22.33
CA LYS A 88 7.85 -9.85 23.62
C LYS A 88 6.53 -10.61 23.65
N GLY A 89 6.45 -11.63 22.81
CA GLY A 89 5.36 -12.56 22.72
C GLY A 89 5.42 -13.27 21.38
N ASN A 90 4.57 -14.26 21.19
CA ASN A 90 4.41 -14.97 19.92
C ASN A 90 2.98 -14.87 19.35
N LEU A 91 2.04 -14.30 20.10
CA LEU A 91 0.71 -13.94 19.60
C LEU A 91 0.81 -12.57 18.90
N ILE A 92 1.07 -12.58 17.60
CA ILE A 92 1.28 -11.37 16.80
C ILE A 92 0.03 -11.11 15.96
N GLN A 93 -0.43 -9.86 15.95
CA GLN A 93 -1.56 -9.38 15.16
C GLN A 93 -1.08 -8.51 14.01
N PHE A 94 -1.79 -8.55 12.89
CA PHE A 94 -1.51 -7.71 11.73
C PHE A 94 -2.73 -6.85 11.45
N GLN A 95 -2.58 -5.53 11.61
CA GLN A 95 -3.59 -4.58 11.21
C GLN A 95 -3.59 -4.44 9.69
N THR A 96 -4.77 -4.54 9.08
CA THR A 96 -4.96 -4.31 7.65
C THR A 96 -6.10 -3.37 7.35
N LEU A 97 -6.01 -2.68 6.22
CA LEU A 97 -7.08 -1.86 5.66
C LEU A 97 -7.49 -2.41 4.30
N VAL A 98 -8.79 -2.63 4.13
CA VAL A 98 -9.44 -2.90 2.84
C VAL A 98 -10.40 -1.78 2.51
N ALA A 99 -10.09 -1.04 1.44
CA ALA A 99 -10.92 0.06 0.95
C ALA A 99 -11.52 -0.30 -0.40
N ARG A 100 -12.85 -0.37 -0.48
CA ARG A 100 -13.62 -0.75 -1.67
C ARG A 100 -14.32 0.45 -2.27
N PHE A 101 -14.13 0.66 -3.56
CA PHE A 101 -14.85 1.71 -4.30
C PHE A 101 -16.22 1.20 -4.79
N ASP A 102 -17.22 2.07 -4.77
CA ASP A 102 -18.58 1.78 -5.24
C ASP A 102 -18.61 1.72 -6.77
N ASP A 103 -19.54 0.92 -7.29
CA ASP A 103 -19.77 0.78 -8.72
C ASP A 103 -20.60 1.94 -9.32
N LYS A 104 -21.36 2.67 -8.49
CA LYS A 104 -22.35 3.68 -8.91
C LYS A 104 -21.88 5.12 -8.81
N TYR A 105 -20.99 5.43 -7.86
CA TYR A 105 -20.55 6.81 -7.53
C TYR A 105 -19.20 7.21 -8.14
N VAL A 106 -18.69 6.43 -9.10
CA VAL A 106 -17.55 6.83 -9.94
C VAL A 106 -18.08 7.75 -11.04
N GLU A 107 -18.61 8.90 -10.63
CA GLU A 107 -19.03 9.95 -11.55
C GLU A 107 -17.79 10.40 -12.36
N GLN A 108 -17.92 10.42 -13.69
CA GLN A 108 -16.88 10.66 -14.72
C GLN A 108 -16.16 9.43 -15.29
N GLY A 109 -16.75 8.23 -15.16
CA GLY A 109 -16.52 7.12 -16.09
C GLY A 109 -15.63 6.01 -15.53
N HIS A 110 -16.29 4.97 -15.01
CA HIS A 110 -15.92 3.54 -14.98
C HIS A 110 -14.52 3.07 -14.50
N ARG A 111 -13.52 3.93 -14.28
CA ARG A 111 -12.13 3.50 -14.11
C ARG A 111 -11.83 2.86 -12.75
N LEU A 112 -12.55 3.28 -11.70
CA LEU A 112 -12.41 2.74 -10.33
C LEU A 112 -13.44 1.66 -9.95
N LYS A 113 -14.34 1.31 -10.88
CA LYS A 113 -15.37 0.28 -10.66
C LYS A 113 -14.73 -1.06 -10.30
N GLY A 114 -15.23 -1.71 -9.25
CA GLY A 114 -14.69 -2.97 -8.72
C GLY A 114 -13.19 -2.93 -8.45
N LYS A 115 -12.67 -1.81 -7.92
CA LYS A 115 -11.27 -1.68 -7.48
C LYS A 115 -11.22 -1.71 -5.96
N SER A 116 -10.08 -2.13 -5.42
CA SER A 116 -9.87 -2.14 -3.99
C SER A 116 -8.42 -1.84 -3.65
N VAL A 117 -8.23 -1.22 -2.49
CA VAL A 117 -6.92 -1.01 -1.88
C VAL A 117 -6.80 -1.95 -0.71
N TYR A 118 -5.65 -2.61 -0.60
CA TYR A 118 -5.34 -3.60 0.43
C TYR A 118 -3.99 -3.24 1.05
N LEU A 119 -3.97 -2.94 2.33
CA LEU A 119 -2.77 -2.48 3.01
C LEU A 119 -2.55 -3.27 4.29
N PHE A 120 -1.31 -3.68 4.53
CA PHE A 120 -0.82 -4.00 5.86
C PHE A 120 -0.39 -2.69 6.53
N LEU A 121 -1.05 -2.32 7.62
CA LEU A 121 -0.79 -1.07 8.33
C LEU A 121 0.28 -1.28 9.40
N GLU A 122 0.06 -2.25 10.29
CA GLU A 122 0.88 -2.44 11.49
C GLU A 122 0.97 -3.92 11.87
N ALA A 123 2.05 -4.30 12.56
CA ALA A 123 2.16 -5.56 13.28
C ALA A 123 2.35 -5.27 14.76
N PHE A 124 1.60 -5.94 15.64
CA PHE A 124 1.66 -5.65 17.07
C PHE A 124 1.41 -6.86 17.97
N VAL A 125 1.86 -6.75 19.21
CA VAL A 125 1.57 -7.67 20.32
C VAL A 125 0.95 -6.86 21.45
N LEU A 126 -0.31 -7.16 21.77
CA LEU A 126 -1.04 -6.51 22.86
C LEU A 126 -0.51 -6.98 24.22
N ASP A 127 -0.12 -6.01 25.05
CA ASP A 127 0.28 -6.23 26.47
C ASP A 127 -0.14 -5.03 27.32
N GLY A 128 -1.40 -4.60 27.15
CA GLY A 128 -1.95 -3.42 27.81
C GLY A 128 -1.10 -2.17 27.55
N ALA A 129 -0.60 -1.55 28.62
CA ALA A 129 0.28 -0.37 28.55
C ALA A 129 1.67 -0.65 27.93
N ARG A 130 2.04 -1.92 27.73
CA ARG A 130 3.33 -2.32 27.13
C ARG A 130 3.18 -2.90 25.72
N THR A 131 2.07 -2.61 25.05
CA THR A 131 1.84 -3.03 23.67
C THR A 131 3.01 -2.62 22.79
N GLN A 132 3.49 -3.56 21.98
CA GLN A 132 4.57 -3.32 21.02
C GLN A 132 3.97 -3.30 19.63
N GLU A 133 4.25 -2.24 18.88
CA GLU A 133 3.75 -2.02 17.53
C GLU A 133 4.90 -1.70 16.57
N PHE A 134 4.76 -2.15 15.33
CA PHE A 134 5.65 -1.82 14.23
C PHE A 134 4.82 -1.39 13.03
N THR A 135 5.09 -0.19 12.53
CA THR A 135 4.42 0.34 11.34
C THR A 135 4.94 -0.36 10.07
N ILE A 136 4.02 -0.93 9.29
CA ILE A 136 4.27 -1.50 7.97
C ILE A 136 3.98 -0.44 6.90
N THR A 137 2.81 0.18 6.91
CA THR A 137 2.46 1.26 5.99
C THR A 137 2.08 2.49 6.80
N PRO A 138 2.92 3.55 6.79
CA PRO A 138 2.57 4.81 7.44
C PRO A 138 1.31 5.40 6.79
N VAL A 139 0.42 5.91 7.64
CA VAL A 139 -0.71 6.74 7.19
C VAL A 139 -0.16 8.03 6.57
N ASP A 140 -0.90 8.60 5.61
CA ASP A 140 -0.54 9.82 4.87
C ASP A 140 0.68 9.69 3.93
N GLU A 141 1.29 8.51 3.83
CA GLU A 141 2.34 8.21 2.86
C GLU A 141 1.81 7.44 1.64
N ILE A 142 2.62 7.38 0.58
CA ILE A 142 2.34 6.53 -0.58
C ILE A 142 2.72 5.09 -0.21
N PRO A 143 1.78 4.13 -0.18
CA PRO A 143 2.10 2.75 0.11
C PRO A 143 3.12 2.22 -0.89
N GLU A 144 4.25 1.71 -0.40
CA GLU A 144 5.37 1.25 -1.22
C GLU A 144 4.93 0.21 -2.26
N GLY A 145 4.01 -0.67 -1.86
CA GLY A 145 3.39 -1.68 -2.69
C GLY A 145 2.62 -1.20 -3.91
N TYR A 146 2.18 0.06 -3.90
CA TYR A 146 1.37 0.69 -4.94
C TYR A 146 2.14 1.76 -5.72
N ARG A 147 3.36 2.09 -5.28
CA ARG A 147 4.18 3.16 -5.84
C ARG A 147 4.44 2.93 -7.32
N VAL A 148 4.21 3.96 -8.13
CA VAL A 148 4.40 3.91 -9.59
C VAL A 148 5.74 4.49 -10.02
N GLY A 149 6.20 5.56 -9.37
CA GLY A 149 7.47 6.23 -9.67
C GLY A 149 8.39 6.35 -8.47
N ASP A 150 9.69 6.42 -8.74
CA ASP A 150 10.71 6.77 -7.75
C ASP A 150 11.64 7.85 -8.35
N PRO A 151 11.58 9.11 -7.88
CA PRO A 151 10.74 9.62 -6.79
C PRO A 151 9.26 9.74 -7.17
N PRO A 152 8.33 9.76 -6.19
CA PRO A 152 6.91 9.91 -6.44
C PRO A 152 6.55 11.27 -7.06
N ASN A 153 5.54 11.30 -7.92
CA ASN A 153 5.03 12.54 -8.53
C ASN A 153 4.10 13.29 -7.55
N ALA A 154 3.94 14.60 -7.73
CA ALA A 154 2.97 15.42 -7.00
C ALA A 154 1.53 14.89 -7.14
N LEU A 155 1.15 14.46 -8.34
CA LEU A 155 -0.16 13.84 -8.58
C LEU A 155 -0.37 12.56 -7.75
N GLU A 156 0.66 11.70 -7.68
CA GLU A 156 0.60 10.46 -6.89
C GLU A 156 0.43 10.76 -5.40
N ARG A 157 1.21 11.71 -4.87
CA ARG A 157 1.08 12.18 -3.48
C ARG A 157 -0.32 12.72 -3.19
N GLU A 158 -0.87 13.50 -4.12
CA GLU A 158 -2.20 14.07 -3.97
C GLU A 158 -3.28 12.98 -3.93
N ILE A 159 -3.20 11.99 -4.82
CA ILE A 159 -4.12 10.84 -4.84
C ILE A 159 -4.08 10.10 -3.50
N TRP A 160 -2.90 9.75 -3.00
CA TRP A 160 -2.77 8.97 -1.76
C TRP A 160 -3.16 9.76 -0.51
N ARG A 161 -2.80 11.04 -0.42
CA ARG A 161 -3.26 11.92 0.65
C ARG A 161 -4.79 12.03 0.69
N HIS A 162 -5.42 12.17 -0.48
CA HIS A 162 -6.88 12.21 -0.56
C HIS A 162 -7.50 10.86 -0.18
N PHE A 163 -6.89 9.77 -0.63
CA PHE A 163 -7.31 8.42 -0.24
C PHE A 163 -7.31 8.23 1.28
N TRP A 164 -6.22 8.56 1.98
CA TRP A 164 -6.13 8.40 3.43
C TRP A 164 -7.19 9.18 4.18
N LYS A 165 -7.40 10.44 3.79
CA LYS A 165 -8.45 11.28 4.34
C LYS A 165 -9.81 10.60 4.25
N VAL A 166 -10.17 10.08 3.08
CA VAL A 166 -11.48 9.45 2.84
C VAL A 166 -11.57 8.08 3.51
N ALA A 167 -10.49 7.30 3.49
CA ALA A 167 -10.47 5.97 4.09
C ALA A 167 -10.68 6.04 5.62
N LEU A 168 -10.12 7.06 6.29
CA LEU A 168 -10.15 7.19 7.74
C LEU A 168 -11.28 8.10 8.27
N GLU A 169 -11.85 8.99 7.46
CA GLU A 169 -12.97 9.86 7.86
C GLU A 169 -14.33 9.35 7.31
N PRO A 170 -15.21 8.76 8.14
CA PRO A 170 -16.49 8.22 7.68
C PRO A 170 -17.37 9.24 6.92
N ALA A 171 -17.42 10.49 7.39
CA ALA A 171 -18.22 11.56 6.78
C ALA A 171 -17.72 11.99 5.39
N ALA A 172 -16.47 11.70 5.04
CA ALA A 172 -15.90 12.00 3.73
C ALA A 172 -16.21 10.92 2.67
N ARG A 173 -16.60 9.70 3.09
CA ARG A 173 -16.75 8.52 2.21
C ARG A 173 -17.91 8.63 1.23
N GLU A 174 -19.04 9.16 1.67
CA GLU A 174 -20.28 9.24 0.87
C GLU A 174 -20.14 10.12 -0.38
N LYS A 175 -19.26 11.14 -0.33
CA LYS A 175 -19.09 12.10 -1.42
C LYS A 175 -18.20 11.62 -2.56
N ILE A 176 -17.37 10.60 -2.32
CA ILE A 176 -16.25 10.21 -3.22
C ILE A 176 -16.43 8.78 -3.76
N GLY A 177 -17.55 8.14 -3.45
CA GLY A 177 -17.86 6.79 -3.95
C GLY A 177 -16.99 5.70 -3.33
N LEU A 178 -16.50 5.90 -2.11
CA LEU A 178 -15.91 4.81 -1.33
C LEU A 178 -17.03 4.04 -0.63
N LYS A 179 -17.30 2.82 -1.08
CA LYS A 179 -18.38 1.97 -0.55
C LYS A 179 -18.09 1.49 0.87
N ASN A 180 -16.85 1.09 1.14
CA ASN A 180 -16.43 0.61 2.44
C ASN A 180 -14.94 0.88 2.67
N ALA A 181 -14.56 1.17 3.90
CA ALA A 181 -13.19 1.14 4.41
C ALA A 181 -13.20 0.37 5.73
N GLN A 182 -12.60 -0.81 5.72
CA GLN A 182 -12.65 -1.75 6.83
C GLN A 182 -11.24 -2.01 7.34
N ILE A 183 -11.07 -1.86 8.65
CA ILE A 183 -9.83 -2.18 9.34
C ILE A 183 -10.06 -3.43 10.19
N GLU A 184 -9.18 -4.41 10.05
CA GLU A 184 -9.15 -5.62 10.88
C GLU A 184 -7.75 -5.84 11.44
N ALA A 185 -7.66 -6.55 12.55
CA ALA A 185 -6.38 -6.91 13.16
C ALA A 185 -6.37 -8.35 13.70
N PRO A 186 -6.57 -9.37 12.84
CA PRO A 186 -6.47 -10.76 13.26
C PRO A 186 -5.01 -11.10 13.60
N GLY A 187 -4.84 -12.09 14.45
CA GLY A 187 -3.53 -12.57 14.88
C GLY A 187 -3.46 -14.08 14.97
N SER A 188 -2.25 -14.57 15.13
CA SER A 188 -1.96 -15.99 15.30
C SER A 188 -0.76 -16.18 16.22
N VAL A 189 -0.53 -17.43 16.62
CA VAL A 189 0.66 -17.81 17.38
C VAL A 189 1.76 -18.20 16.39
N PHE A 190 2.81 -17.39 16.34
CA PHE A 190 3.95 -17.57 15.46
C PHE A 190 5.06 -18.38 16.13
N VAL A 191 5.35 -19.57 15.60
CA VAL A 191 6.36 -20.48 16.15
C VAL A 191 7.49 -20.75 15.14
N PRO A 192 8.72 -20.99 15.61
CA PRO A 192 9.83 -21.42 14.75
C PRO A 192 9.48 -22.65 13.91
N GLY A 193 10.11 -22.78 12.75
CA GLY A 193 9.91 -23.94 11.87
C GLY A 193 8.68 -23.85 10.94
N THR A 194 7.91 -22.76 11.02
CA THR A 194 6.69 -22.54 10.21
C THR A 194 6.78 -21.25 9.39
N ILE A 195 6.35 -21.32 8.14
CA ILE A 195 6.10 -20.16 7.28
C ILE A 195 4.60 -19.88 7.31
N TYR A 196 4.25 -18.62 7.54
CA TYR A 196 2.88 -18.14 7.57
C TYR A 196 2.65 -17.28 6.33
N THR A 197 1.58 -17.55 5.58
CA THR A 197 1.18 -16.73 4.44
C THR A 197 -0.06 -15.94 4.84
N LEU A 198 0.09 -14.62 4.94
CA LEU A 198 -0.97 -13.68 5.24
C LEU A 198 -1.59 -13.20 3.92
N ILE A 199 -2.91 -13.37 3.78
CA ILE A 199 -3.64 -13.01 2.57
C ILE A 199 -4.78 -12.11 2.96
N ILE A 200 -4.74 -10.85 2.53
CA ILE A 200 -5.87 -9.93 2.67
C ILE A 200 -6.89 -10.27 1.59
N GLU A 201 -8.06 -10.72 2.02
CA GLU A 201 -9.14 -11.15 1.14
C GLU A 201 -10.02 -9.97 0.73
N HIS A 202 -10.71 -10.13 -0.40
CA HIS A 202 -11.53 -9.05 -0.96
C HIS A 202 -12.53 -8.49 0.04
N HIS A 203 -13.08 -9.31 0.96
CA HIS A 203 -14.11 -8.93 1.93
C HIS A 203 -13.62 -8.25 3.21
N GLY A 204 -12.33 -7.94 3.31
CA GLY A 204 -11.78 -7.24 4.48
C GLY A 204 -11.05 -8.14 5.47
N GLY A 205 -11.27 -9.45 5.38
CA GLY A 205 -10.64 -10.44 6.24
C GLY A 205 -9.18 -10.70 5.88
N ILE A 206 -8.40 -11.18 6.85
CA ILE A 206 -7.10 -11.81 6.59
C ILE A 206 -7.23 -13.31 6.80
N ARG A 207 -6.78 -14.07 5.81
CA ARG A 207 -6.53 -15.50 5.95
C ARG A 207 -5.05 -15.73 6.27
N ILE A 208 -4.80 -16.62 7.23
CA ILE A 208 -3.44 -17.00 7.67
C ILE A 208 -3.26 -18.47 7.38
N ASP A 209 -2.51 -18.78 6.32
CA ASP A 209 -2.13 -20.15 6.00
C ASP A 209 -0.80 -20.50 6.63
N THR A 210 -0.61 -21.76 7.01
CA THR A 210 0.64 -22.25 7.58
C THR A 210 1.22 -23.36 6.72
N ARG A 211 2.55 -23.34 6.56
CA ARG A 211 3.30 -24.42 5.93
C ARG A 211 4.60 -24.65 6.69
N PRO A 212 5.05 -25.90 6.88
CA PRO A 212 6.34 -26.15 7.49
C PRO A 212 7.46 -25.59 6.60
N ILE A 213 8.57 -25.17 7.21
CA ILE A 213 9.79 -24.82 6.46
C ILE A 213 10.27 -26.08 5.73
N PRO A 214 10.46 -26.02 4.40
CA PRO A 214 11.02 -27.14 3.63
C PRO A 214 12.33 -27.64 4.24
N GLU A 215 12.54 -28.95 4.30
CA GLU A 215 13.73 -29.53 4.94
C GLU A 215 15.04 -29.01 4.37
N ILE A 216 15.08 -28.70 3.07
CA ILE A 216 16.26 -28.13 2.40
C ILE A 216 16.65 -26.72 2.88
N LEU A 217 15.75 -26.02 3.57
CA LEU A 217 15.98 -24.68 4.14
C LEU A 217 16.19 -24.71 5.66
N LYS A 218 16.15 -25.88 6.29
CA LYS A 218 16.53 -26.06 7.69
C LYS A 218 18.05 -26.20 7.73
N SER A 219 18.75 -25.06 7.83
CA SER A 219 20.21 -25.00 8.05
C SER A 219 20.55 -25.24 9.51
#